data_AF-A0A1B2EYM1-F1
#
_entry.id   AF-A0A1B2EYM1-F1
#
_cell.length_a   1.000
_cell.length_b   1.000
_cell.length_c   1.000
_cell.angle_alpha   90.00
_cell.angle_beta   90.00
_cell.angle_gamma   90.00
#
_symmetry.space_group_name_H-M   'P 1'
#
loop_
_entity.id
_entity.type
_entity.pdbx_description
1 polymer ?
#
loop_
_entity_poly.entity_id
_entity_poly.type
_entity_poly.pdbx_seq_one_letter_code
_entity_poly.pdbx_strand_id
1 'polypeptide(L)'
;MIRAACHTADNALALEFDATPWFREADPQSVLHLAAQDWSSVWIADALETRPGYEGLHQLVAYAATRLRDESLEDPTWDALTCVVNSSDAQQWLAENRPEIASVVEGRQSASWVVEAA
;
A
#
# COMPACT_ATOMS: atom_id res chain seq x y z
N MET A 1 6.82 -9.76 9.36
CA MET A 1 6.53 -8.31 9.28
C MET A 1 6.43 -7.98 7.80
N ILE A 2 5.47 -7.17 7.41
CA ILE A 2 5.34 -6.69 6.03
C ILE A 2 5.74 -5.22 6.06
N ARG A 3 6.91 -4.87 5.54
CA ARG A 3 7.33 -3.47 5.51
C ARG A 3 6.53 -2.70 4.48
N ALA A 4 6.15 -1.50 4.83
CA ALA A 4 5.55 -0.53 3.93
C ALA A 4 6.15 0.85 4.19
N ALA A 5 6.14 1.70 3.17
CA ALA A 5 6.63 3.07 3.25
C ALA A 5 5.61 4.02 2.64
N CYS A 6 5.41 5.17 3.28
CA CYS A 6 4.64 6.28 2.72
C CYS A 6 5.51 7.53 2.65
N HIS A 7 5.25 8.39 1.68
CA HIS A 7 5.84 9.72 1.57
C HIS A 7 4.85 10.72 0.98
N THR A 8 4.96 11.97 1.42
CA THR A 8 4.20 13.08 0.82
C THR A 8 4.80 13.45 -0.53
N ALA A 9 3.98 13.98 -1.43
CA ALA A 9 4.41 14.33 -2.78
C ALA A 9 5.53 15.39 -2.82
N ASP A 10 5.56 16.29 -1.84
CA ASP A 10 6.62 17.28 -1.64
C ASP A 10 7.87 16.72 -0.95
N ASN A 11 7.86 15.43 -0.58
CA ASN A 11 8.91 14.72 0.17
C ASN A 11 9.24 15.36 1.54
N ALA A 12 8.37 16.21 2.08
CA ALA A 12 8.57 16.82 3.40
C ALA A 12 8.48 15.78 4.53
N LEU A 13 7.65 14.75 4.35
CA LEU A 13 7.46 13.67 5.31
C LEU A 13 7.57 12.31 4.62
N ALA A 14 8.21 11.36 5.32
CA ALA A 14 8.28 9.96 4.93
C ALA A 14 8.35 9.06 6.17
N LEU A 15 7.77 7.86 6.08
CA LEU A 15 7.72 6.90 7.17
C LEU A 15 7.72 5.46 6.65
N GLU A 16 8.46 4.58 7.33
CA GLU A 16 8.30 3.13 7.20
C GLU A 16 7.46 2.57 8.36
N PHE A 17 6.62 1.57 8.10
CA PHE A 17 5.72 0.97 9.09
C PHE A 17 5.46 -0.52 8.82
N ASP A 18 4.91 -1.22 9.82
CA ASP A 18 4.45 -2.61 9.69
C ASP A 18 3.02 -2.66 9.13
N ALA A 19 2.85 -3.16 7.90
CA ALA A 19 1.54 -3.39 7.29
C ALA A 19 0.91 -4.74 7.69
N THR A 20 1.61 -5.60 8.46
CA THR A 20 1.10 -6.94 8.83
C THR A 20 -0.32 -6.92 9.43
N PRO A 21 -0.68 -5.98 10.33
CA PRO A 21 -2.04 -5.95 10.88
C PRO A 21 -3.14 -5.78 9.83
N TRP A 22 -2.89 -4.96 8.80
CA TRP A 22 -3.84 -4.81 7.69
C TRP A 22 -4.00 -6.12 6.92
N PHE A 23 -2.90 -6.80 6.57
CA PHE A 23 -2.94 -8.08 5.84
C PHE A 23 -3.64 -9.21 6.61
N ARG A 24 -3.60 -9.20 7.93
CA ARG A 24 -4.33 -10.16 8.76
C ARG A 24 -5.84 -10.00 8.65
N GLU A 25 -6.32 -8.77 8.52
CA GLU A 25 -7.74 -8.42 8.61
C GLU A 25 -8.40 -8.22 7.25
N ALA A 26 -7.64 -7.78 6.23
CA ALA A 26 -8.15 -7.49 4.91
C ALA A 26 -8.73 -8.74 4.24
N ASP A 27 -9.88 -8.62 3.59
CA ASP A 27 -10.46 -9.73 2.85
C ASP A 27 -9.62 -10.07 1.60
N PRO A 28 -9.84 -11.25 0.97
CA PRO A 28 -9.04 -11.64 -0.18
C PRO A 28 -9.10 -10.69 -1.37
N GLN A 29 -10.23 -10.04 -1.63
CA GLN A 29 -10.35 -9.12 -2.77
C GLN A 29 -9.55 -7.85 -2.55
N SER A 30 -9.52 -7.29 -1.33
CA SER A 30 -8.68 -6.14 -1.01
C SER A 30 -7.19 -6.42 -1.23
N VAL A 31 -6.70 -7.59 -0.81
CA VAL A 31 -5.29 -7.98 -1.02
C VAL A 31 -4.98 -8.19 -2.51
N LEU A 32 -5.89 -8.83 -3.25
CA LEU A 32 -5.72 -9.03 -4.69
C LEU A 32 -5.77 -7.71 -5.47
N HIS A 33 -6.59 -6.77 -5.03
CA HIS A 33 -6.64 -5.43 -5.62
C HIS A 33 -5.34 -4.67 -5.36
N LEU A 34 -4.83 -4.69 -4.12
CA LEU A 34 -3.53 -4.10 -3.79
C LEU A 34 -2.40 -4.70 -4.64
N ALA A 35 -2.36 -6.03 -4.79
CA ALA A 35 -1.37 -6.69 -5.63
C ALA A 35 -1.47 -6.31 -7.12
N ALA A 36 -2.68 -5.99 -7.61
CA ALA A 36 -2.91 -5.51 -8.97
C ALA A 36 -2.60 -4.02 -9.16
N GLN A 37 -2.30 -3.29 -8.08
CA GLN A 37 -1.81 -1.91 -8.09
C GLN A 37 -0.32 -1.86 -7.74
N ASP A 38 0.43 -2.92 -8.09
CA ASP A 38 1.85 -3.06 -7.80
C ASP A 38 2.21 -2.84 -6.33
N TRP A 39 1.32 -3.25 -5.43
CA TRP A 39 1.46 -3.10 -3.99
C TRP A 39 1.48 -1.63 -3.52
N SER A 40 0.98 -0.71 -4.34
CA SER A 40 0.86 0.71 -4.04
C SER A 40 -0.60 1.09 -3.75
N SER A 41 -0.88 1.61 -2.56
CA SER A 41 -2.18 2.16 -2.19
C SER A 41 -2.11 2.90 -0.86
N VAL A 42 -2.73 4.08 -0.79
CA VAL A 42 -2.90 4.86 0.45
C VAL A 42 -3.87 4.21 1.45
N TRP A 43 -4.74 3.30 1.01
CA TRP A 43 -5.79 2.71 1.85
C TRP A 43 -5.24 1.93 3.05
N ILE A 44 -4.02 1.42 2.94
CA ILE A 44 -3.35 0.75 4.06
C ILE A 44 -3.00 1.76 5.14
N ALA A 45 -2.53 2.96 4.75
CA ALA A 45 -2.25 4.03 5.69
C ALA A 45 -3.55 4.51 6.35
N ASP A 46 -4.60 4.74 5.57
CA ASP A 46 -5.92 5.17 6.08
C ASP A 46 -6.49 4.17 7.10
N ALA A 47 -6.36 2.87 6.84
CA ALA A 47 -6.88 1.81 7.72
C ALA A 47 -6.07 1.62 9.01
N LEU A 48 -4.81 2.08 9.04
CA LEU A 48 -3.90 1.90 10.16
C LEU A 48 -3.67 3.18 10.97
N GLU A 49 -3.83 4.39 10.39
CA GLU A 49 -3.42 5.65 11.01
C GLU A 49 -4.09 5.94 12.37
N THR A 50 -5.29 5.42 12.60
CA THR A 50 -6.01 5.62 13.87
C THR A 50 -5.62 4.62 14.96
N ARG A 51 -4.77 3.64 14.65
CA ARG A 51 -4.38 2.57 15.57
C ARG A 51 -3.19 3.00 16.43
N PRO A 52 -3.12 2.54 17.70
CA PRO A 52 -1.94 2.76 18.53
C PRO A 52 -0.67 2.22 17.87
N GLY A 53 0.40 3.02 17.87
CA GLY A 53 1.67 2.69 17.22
C GLY A 53 1.79 3.11 15.75
N TYR A 54 0.76 3.77 15.20
CA TYR A 54 0.73 4.30 13.83
C TYR A 54 0.54 5.83 13.78
N GLU A 55 0.88 6.53 14.85
CA GLU A 55 0.71 7.98 14.97
C GLU A 55 1.47 8.75 13.87
N GLY A 56 2.60 8.20 13.40
CA GLY A 56 3.34 8.76 12.27
C GLY A 56 2.56 8.70 10.94
N LEU A 57 1.74 7.67 10.72
CA LEU A 57 0.84 7.62 9.57
C LEU A 57 -0.24 8.69 9.69
N HIS A 58 -0.77 8.89 10.89
CA HIS A 58 -1.75 9.96 11.13
C HIS A 58 -1.17 11.33 10.81
N GLN A 59 0.08 11.59 11.19
CA GLN A 59 0.75 12.84 10.86
C GLN A 59 0.93 13.02 9.34
N LEU A 60 1.31 11.95 8.62
CA LEU A 60 1.46 11.96 7.16
C LEU A 60 0.14 12.26 6.44
N VAL A 61 -0.93 11.51 6.79
CA VAL A 61 -2.27 11.67 6.23
C VAL A 61 -2.81 13.08 6.51
N ALA A 62 -2.67 13.56 7.76
CA ALA A 62 -3.09 14.91 8.13
C ALA A 62 -2.31 15.99 7.38
N TYR A 63 -1.00 15.83 7.19
CA TYR A 63 -0.19 16.78 6.41
C TYR A 63 -0.66 16.82 4.95
N ALA A 64 -0.81 15.67 4.30
CA ALA A 64 -1.29 15.59 2.92
C ALA A 64 -2.68 16.24 2.77
N ALA A 65 -3.60 15.95 3.70
CA ALA A 65 -4.98 16.45 3.67
C ALA A 65 -5.12 17.95 3.99
N THR A 66 -4.11 18.58 4.60
CA THR A 66 -4.15 20.00 4.98
C THR A 66 -3.23 20.84 4.11
N ARG A 67 -1.95 20.49 4.03
CA ARG A 67 -0.94 21.29 3.34
C ARG A 67 -0.98 21.08 1.84
N LEU A 68 -1.17 19.85 1.37
CA LEU A 68 -1.11 19.51 -0.05
C LEU A 68 -2.48 19.47 -0.74
N ARG A 69 -3.54 19.85 -0.01
CA ARG A 69 -4.92 19.75 -0.47
C ARG A 69 -5.17 20.60 -1.71
N ASP A 70 -4.71 21.84 -1.72
CA ASP A 70 -5.02 22.78 -2.79
C ASP A 70 -4.34 22.33 -4.09
N GLU A 71 -3.07 21.90 -4.01
CA GLU A 71 -2.34 21.36 -5.16
C GLU A 71 -2.99 20.08 -5.72
N SER A 72 -3.43 19.14 -4.86
CA SER A 72 -4.15 17.94 -5.33
C SER A 72 -5.55 18.23 -5.88
N LEU A 73 -6.18 19.35 -5.50
CA LEU A 73 -7.45 19.78 -6.11
C LEU A 73 -7.25 20.40 -7.50
N GLU A 74 -6.12 21.08 -7.70
CA GLU A 74 -5.74 21.66 -9.00
C GLU A 74 -5.29 20.58 -9.99
N ASP A 75 -4.58 19.55 -9.51
CA ASP A 75 -4.17 18.39 -10.30
C ASP A 75 -4.56 17.07 -9.60
N PRO A 76 -5.70 16.47 -9.96
CA PRO A 76 -6.13 15.18 -9.41
C PRO A 76 -5.25 13.99 -9.78
N THR A 77 -4.32 14.15 -10.74
CA THR A 77 -3.32 13.13 -11.07
C THR A 77 -2.09 13.20 -10.17
N TRP A 78 -2.00 14.26 -9.35
CA TRP A 78 -0.95 14.47 -8.38
C TRP A 78 -1.36 13.92 -7.01
N ASP A 79 -0.92 12.70 -6.73
CA ASP A 79 -1.15 12.02 -5.47
C ASP A 79 -0.39 12.70 -4.33
N ALA A 80 -1.08 13.45 -3.46
CA ALA A 80 -0.47 14.12 -2.28
C ALA A 80 0.29 13.16 -1.35
N LEU A 81 -0.07 11.88 -1.35
CA LEU A 81 0.51 10.83 -0.54
C LEU A 81 0.67 9.57 -1.38
N THR A 82 1.86 8.99 -1.40
CA THR A 82 2.13 7.69 -2.01
C THR A 82 2.52 6.70 -0.93
N CYS A 83 1.95 5.50 -0.97
CA CYS A 83 2.23 4.42 -0.02
C CYS A 83 2.48 3.11 -0.76
N VAL A 84 3.62 2.47 -0.50
CA VAL A 84 4.05 1.24 -1.18
C VAL A 84 4.38 0.17 -0.14
N VAL A 85 3.82 -1.01 -0.33
CA VAL A 85 4.17 -2.21 0.43
C VAL A 85 5.34 -2.93 -0.24
N ASN A 86 6.28 -3.42 0.56
CA ASN A 86 7.33 -4.28 0.06
C ASN A 86 6.72 -5.59 -0.48
N SER A 87 6.76 -5.75 -1.80
CA SER A 87 6.15 -6.88 -2.50
C SER A 87 6.72 -8.23 -2.07
N SER A 88 8.03 -8.32 -1.83
CA SER A 88 8.69 -9.55 -1.36
C SER A 88 8.21 -9.94 0.04
N ASP A 89 8.16 -8.98 0.97
CA ASP A 89 7.67 -9.24 2.32
C ASP A 89 6.18 -9.67 2.30
N ALA A 90 5.37 -9.01 1.47
CA ALA A 90 3.94 -9.30 1.33
C ALA A 90 3.70 -10.70 0.74
N GLN A 91 4.41 -11.05 -0.34
CA GLN A 91 4.31 -12.36 -0.98
C GLN A 91 4.77 -13.48 -0.06
N GLN A 92 5.91 -13.31 0.61
CA GLN A 92 6.40 -14.30 1.58
C GLN A 92 5.37 -14.51 2.69
N TRP A 93 4.84 -13.42 3.26
CA TRP A 93 3.86 -13.52 4.33
C TRP A 93 2.56 -14.20 3.86
N LEU A 94 2.07 -13.89 2.66
CA LEU A 94 0.90 -14.53 2.08
C LEU A 94 1.12 -16.03 1.85
N ALA A 95 2.27 -16.43 1.34
CA ALA A 95 2.58 -17.85 1.15
C ALA A 95 2.55 -18.64 2.47
N GLU A 96 3.02 -18.03 3.56
CA GLU A 96 3.04 -18.64 4.89
C GLU A 96 1.69 -18.63 5.62
N ASN A 97 0.88 -17.58 5.44
CA ASN A 97 -0.29 -17.32 6.29
C ASN A 97 -1.63 -17.43 5.55
N ARG A 98 -1.68 -17.13 4.25
CA ARG A 98 -2.88 -17.12 3.39
C ARG A 98 -2.59 -17.70 1.99
N PRO A 99 -2.17 -18.98 1.91
CA PRO A 99 -1.65 -19.57 0.67
C PRO A 99 -2.65 -19.55 -0.49
N GLU A 100 -3.96 -19.60 -0.20
CA GLU A 100 -5.02 -19.50 -1.20
C GLU A 100 -5.00 -18.19 -1.98
N ILE A 101 -4.51 -17.10 -1.39
CA ILE A 101 -4.34 -15.81 -2.06
C ILE A 101 -3.01 -15.74 -2.79
N ALA A 102 -1.94 -16.24 -2.16
CA ALA A 102 -0.61 -16.26 -2.73
C ALA A 102 -0.62 -16.92 -4.13
N SER A 103 -1.27 -18.08 -4.26
CA SER A 103 -1.38 -18.78 -5.56
C SER A 103 -2.08 -17.95 -6.64
N VAL A 104 -3.08 -17.13 -6.27
CA VAL A 104 -3.77 -16.25 -7.24
C VAL A 104 -2.90 -15.08 -7.66
N VAL A 105 -2.17 -14.49 -6.71
CA VAL A 105 -1.22 -13.39 -6.98
C VAL A 105 -0.12 -13.87 -7.94
N GLU A 106 0.49 -15.02 -7.66
CA GLU A 106 1.52 -15.62 -8.53
C GLU A 106 1.00 -15.93 -9.93
N GLY A 107 -0.21 -16.51 -10.02
CA GLY A 107 -0.85 -16.81 -11.30
C GLY A 107 -1.11 -15.56 -12.16
N ARG A 108 -1.49 -14.44 -11.53
CA ARG A 108 -1.74 -13.17 -12.23
C ARG A 108 -0.45 -12.50 -12.70
N GLN A 109 0.59 -12.51 -11.86
CA GLN A 109 1.89 -11.91 -12.21
C GLN A 109 2.59 -12.70 -13.33
N SER A 110 2.48 -14.02 -13.30
CA SER A 110 2.99 -14.89 -14.36
C SER A 110 2.26 -14.65 -15.69
N ALA A 111 0.95 -14.38 -15.65
CA ALA A 111 0.18 -14.06 -16.84
C ALA A 111 0.51 -12.67 -17.41
N SER A 112 0.71 -11.65 -16.56
CA SER A 112 1.08 -10.28 -16.99
C SER A 112 2.37 -10.28 -17.81
N TRP A 113 3.38 -11.03 -17.36
CA TRP A 113 4.67 -11.10 -18.05
C TRP A 113 4.59 -11.75 -19.44
N VAL A 114 3.67 -12.70 -19.63
CA VAL A 114 3.46 -13.36 -20.93
C VAL A 114 2.82 -12.41 -21.95
N VAL A 115 2.00 -11.45 -21.51
CA VAL A 115 1.34 -10.49 -22.42
C VAL A 115 2.27 -9.35 -22.85
N GLU A 116 3.21 -8.94 -22.00
CA GLU A 116 4.19 -7.89 -22.33
C GLU A 116 5.35 -8.38 -23.22
N ALA A 117 5.56 -9.69 -23.32
CA ALA A 117 6.62 -10.29 -24.11
C ALA A 117 6.19 -10.71 -25.55
N ALA A 118 4.95 -10.44 -25.96
CA ALA A 118 4.36 -10.82 -27.25
C ALA A 118 4.14 -9.61 -28.17
#